data_AF-A0A831X8F5-F1
#
_entry.id   AF-A0A831X8F5-F1
#
_cell.length_a   1.000
_cell.length_b   1.000
_cell.length_c   1.000
_cell.angle_alpha   90.00
_cell.angle_beta   90.00
_cell.angle_gamma   90.00
#
_symmetry.space_group_name_H-M   'P 1'
#
loop_
_entity.id
_entity.type
_entity.pdbx_description
1 polymer ?
#
loop_
_entity_poly.entity_id
_entity_poly.type
_entity_poly.pdbx_seq_one_letter_code
_entity_poly.pdbx_strand_id
1 'polypeptide(L)'
;MLLSDPDVVRTLNERVVAYWESVRPVPKVTIDFGDGRVLHRTLGGNTVMLLCLPDGRVLDAFPGIYTPRDFLPALERSLAFAADFRD
;
A
#
# COMPACT_ATOMS: atom_id res chain seq x y z
N MET A 1 -6.84 2.46 -11.67
CA MET A 1 -6.43 2.68 -10.26
C MET A 1 -6.03 1.31 -9.68
N LEU A 2 -5.19 1.26 -8.65
CA LEU A 2 -4.63 -0.01 -8.15
C LEU A 2 -5.70 -1.05 -7.80
N LEU A 3 -6.58 -0.74 -6.84
CA LEU A 3 -7.56 -1.70 -6.31
C LEU A 3 -8.77 -1.95 -7.22
N SER A 4 -8.84 -1.26 -8.36
CA SER A 4 -9.88 -1.44 -9.37
C SER A 4 -9.35 -2.12 -10.63
N ASP A 5 -8.06 -2.47 -10.67
CA ASP A 5 -7.44 -3.14 -11.80
C ASP A 5 -7.85 -4.63 -11.79
N PRO A 6 -8.36 -5.19 -12.91
CA PRO A 6 -8.90 -6.55 -12.93
C PRO A 6 -7.91 -7.62 -12.49
N ASP A 7 -6.62 -7.47 -12.83
CA ASP A 7 -5.61 -8.47 -12.49
C ASP A 7 -5.19 -8.34 -11.03
N VAL A 8 -5.14 -7.11 -10.49
CA VAL A 8 -4.96 -6.88 -9.06
C VAL A 8 -6.14 -7.45 -8.26
N VAL A 9 -7.38 -7.17 -8.68
CA VAL A 9 -8.59 -7.69 -8.00
C VAL A 9 -8.58 -9.21 -7.97
N ARG A 10 -8.28 -9.87 -9.09
CA ARG A 10 -8.19 -11.33 -9.16
C ARG A 10 -7.12 -11.85 -8.19
N THR A 11 -5.93 -11.26 -8.23
CA THR A 11 -4.80 -11.67 -7.39
C THR A 11 -5.10 -11.53 -5.90
N LEU A 12 -5.75 -10.44 -5.49
CA LEU A 12 -6.15 -10.23 -4.10
C LEU A 12 -7.21 -11.25 -3.64
N ASN A 13 -8.16 -11.61 -4.50
CA ASN A 13 -9.18 -12.60 -4.13
C ASN A 13 -8.64 -14.03 -4.05
N GLU A 14 -7.62 -14.35 -4.85
CA GLU A 14 -7.11 -15.72 -4.97
C GLU A 14 -5.92 -16.01 -4.02
N ARG A 15 -5.10 -15.00 -3.70
CA ARG A 15 -3.77 -15.26 -3.11
C ARG A 15 -3.49 -14.51 -1.81
N VAL A 16 -3.90 -13.25 -1.70
CA VAL A 16 -3.58 -12.39 -0.52
C VAL A 16 -4.66 -11.36 -0.24
N VAL A 17 -4.97 -11.11 1.02
CA VAL A 17 -5.86 -10.02 1.42
C VAL A 17 -5.07 -8.74 1.59
N ALA A 18 -5.49 -7.66 0.91
CA ALA A 18 -4.95 -6.32 1.16
C ALA A 18 -5.65 -5.68 2.37
N TYR A 19 -4.89 -5.37 3.42
CA TYR A 19 -5.35 -4.67 4.61
C TYR A 19 -4.63 -3.32 4.73
N TRP A 20 -5.38 -2.23 4.90
CA TRP A 20 -4.79 -0.90 5.01
C TRP A 20 -4.66 -0.50 6.49
N GLU A 21 -3.56 0.20 6.80
CA GLU A 21 -3.35 0.77 8.13
C GLU A 21 -2.71 2.16 8.05
N SER A 22 -3.07 3.04 8.98
CA SER A 22 -2.36 4.30 9.20
C SER A 22 -1.26 4.10 10.24
N VAL A 23 0.01 4.13 9.81
CA VAL A 23 1.15 3.81 10.69
C VAL A 23 1.66 4.99 11.53
N ARG A 24 1.19 6.21 11.23
CA ARG A 24 1.55 7.45 11.94
C ARG A 24 0.57 8.57 11.60
N PRO A 25 0.49 9.68 12.37
CA PRO A 25 -0.25 10.86 11.96
C PRO A 25 0.16 11.34 10.55
N VAL A 26 -0.82 11.81 9.77
CA VAL A 26 -0.57 12.30 8.40
C VAL A 26 0.40 13.50 8.41
N PRO A 27 1.37 13.57 7.47
CA PRO A 27 2.20 14.76 7.33
C PRO A 27 1.34 15.97 6.97
N LYS A 28 1.71 17.14 7.52
CA LYS A 28 1.03 18.41 7.26
C LYS A 28 1.99 19.34 6.51
N VAL A 29 1.46 20.01 5.50
CA VAL A 29 2.14 21.06 4.75
C VAL A 29 1.41 22.37 4.99
N THR A 30 2.20 23.41 5.22
CA THR A 30 1.77 24.79 5.25
C THR A 30 2.50 25.53 4.13
N ILE A 31 1.76 26.25 3.29
CA ILE A 31 2.32 27.16 2.29
C ILE A 31 1.85 28.55 2.63
N ASP A 32 2.80 29.44 2.93
CA ASP A 32 2.56 30.87 3.06
C ASP A 32 2.78 31.52 1.68
N PHE A 33 1.76 32.19 1.16
CA PHE A 33 1.81 32.89 -0.12
C PHE A 33 2.13 34.39 0.03
N GLY A 34 2.28 34.89 1.26
CA GLY A 34 2.26 36.33 1.56
C GLY A 34 0.83 36.89 1.63
N ASP A 35 0.72 38.19 1.93
CA ASP A 35 -0.56 38.93 2.00
C ASP A 35 -1.63 38.29 2.90
N GLY A 36 -1.20 37.58 3.95
CA GLY A 36 -2.09 36.89 4.88
C GLY A 36 -2.72 35.61 4.34
N ARG A 37 -2.31 35.13 3.15
CA ARG A 37 -2.84 33.90 2.54
C ARG A 37 -1.98 32.70 2.90
N VAL A 38 -2.57 31.77 3.63
CA VAL A 38 -1.91 30.53 4.06
C VAL A 38 -2.74 29.32 3.66
N LEU A 39 -2.11 28.32 3.03
CA LEU A 39 -2.70 27.00 2.77
C LEU A 39 -2.20 26.00 3.79
N HIS A 40 -3.13 25.32 4.46
CA HIS A 40 -2.84 24.13 5.26
C HIS A 40 -3.43 22.90 4.57
N ARG A 41 -2.59 21.88 4.31
CA ARG A 41 -3.00 20.61 3.69
C ARG A 41 -2.29 19.41 4.31
N THR A 42 -2.90 18.25 4.23
CA THR A 42 -2.24 16.96 4.51
C THR A 42 -1.58 16.44 3.25
N LEU A 43 -0.45 15.75 3.39
CA LEU A 43 0.15 14.99 2.29
C LEU A 43 -0.33 13.55 2.31
N GLY A 44 -0.50 12.97 1.10
CA GLY A 44 -0.70 11.54 0.93
C GLY A 44 0.56 10.73 1.23
N GLY A 45 0.45 9.40 1.17
CA GLY A 45 1.59 8.49 1.35
C GLY A 45 1.91 8.13 2.80
N ASN A 46 0.96 8.26 3.74
CA ASN A 46 1.12 7.73 5.10
C ASN A 46 0.55 6.32 5.29
N THR A 47 -0.11 5.77 4.26
CA THR A 47 -0.80 4.48 4.32
C THR A 47 0.15 3.37 3.91
N VAL A 48 0.14 2.30 4.68
CA VAL A 48 0.71 1.02 4.30
C VAL A 48 -0.43 0.07 3.92
N MET A 49 -0.18 -0.79 2.94
CA MET A 49 -1.01 -1.93 2.60
C MET A 49 -0.27 -3.18 3.07
N LEU A 50 -0.74 -3.78 4.15
CA LEU A 50 -0.31 -5.10 4.57
C LEU A 50 -0.94 -6.14 3.65
N LEU A 51 -0.13 -7.05 3.13
CA LEU A 51 -0.57 -8.17 2.33
C LEU A 51 -0.61 -9.38 3.25
N CYS A 52 -1.80 -9.91 3.50
CA CYS A 52 -2.01 -11.02 4.41
C CYS A 52 -2.29 -12.31 3.64
N LEU A 53 -1.67 -13.41 4.06
CA LEU A 53 -2.01 -14.75 3.59
C LEU A 53 -3.38 -15.19 4.15
N PRO A 54 -4.02 -16.22 3.58
CA PRO A 54 -5.34 -16.69 4.03
C PRO A 54 -5.39 -17.13 5.50
N ASP A 55 -4.25 -17.49 6.10
CA ASP A 55 -4.12 -17.87 7.51
C ASP A 55 -3.93 -16.67 8.46
N GLY A 56 -3.98 -15.44 7.93
CA GLY A 56 -3.85 -14.21 8.70
C GLY A 56 -2.40 -13.75 8.93
N ARG A 57 -1.40 -14.50 8.47
CA ARG A 57 0.00 -14.04 8.54
C ARG A 57 0.24 -12.89 7.57
N VAL A 58 0.97 -11.87 8.03
CA VAL A 58 1.44 -10.79 7.16
C VAL A 58 2.59 -11.32 6.30
N LEU A 59 2.41 -11.26 4.99
CA LEU A 59 3.41 -11.60 3.99
C LEU A 59 4.42 -10.45 3.81
N ASP A 60 3.91 -9.25 3.57
CA ASP A 60 4.70 -8.06 3.26
C ASP A 60 3.88 -6.77 3.49
N ALA A 61 4.55 -5.62 3.43
CA ALA A 61 3.99 -4.30 3.65
C ALA A 61 4.35 -3.36 2.49
N PHE A 62 3.37 -3.05 1.65
CA PHE A 62 3.56 -2.19 0.47
C PHE A 62 3.11 -0.76 0.73
N PRO A 63 3.73 0.26 0.10
CA PRO A 63 3.27 1.63 0.23
C PRO A 63 1.96 1.85 -0.54
N GLY A 64 1.05 2.65 0.02
CA GLY A 64 -0.26 2.95 -0.57
C GLY A 64 -0.26 3.75 -1.90
N ILE A 65 0.90 3.91 -2.55
CA ILE A 65 1.10 4.68 -3.79
C ILE A 65 1.42 3.81 -5.01
N TYR A 66 1.41 2.48 -4.87
CA TYR A 66 1.72 1.57 -5.97
C TYR A 66 0.73 1.67 -7.13
N THR A 67 1.24 1.52 -8.35
CA THR A 67 0.43 1.26 -9.54
C THR A 67 0.28 -0.26 -9.76
N PRO A 68 -0.71 -0.73 -10.55
CA PRO A 68 -0.82 -2.15 -10.89
C PRO A 68 0.46 -2.75 -11.48
N ARG A 69 1.14 -1.98 -12.34
CA ARG A 69 2.39 -2.38 -13.01
C ARG A 69 3.51 -2.64 -12.02
N ASP A 70 3.56 -1.91 -10.91
CA ASP A 70 4.57 -2.07 -9.87
C ASP A 70 4.16 -3.12 -8.83
N PHE A 71 2.86 -3.20 -8.53
CA PHE A 71 2.31 -4.04 -7.48
C PHE A 71 2.43 -5.53 -7.78
N LEU A 72 2.00 -6.00 -8.96
CA LEU A 72 1.98 -7.43 -9.26
C LEU A 72 3.38 -8.05 -9.25
N PRO A 73 4.40 -7.47 -9.92
CA PRO A 73 5.75 -8.02 -9.85
C PRO A 73 6.36 -7.98 -8.44
N ALA A 74 6.01 -6.98 -7.63
CA ALA A 74 6.46 -6.92 -6.24
C ALA A 74 5.84 -8.06 -5.41
N LEU A 75 4.53 -8.28 -5.55
CA LEU A 75 3.83 -9.35 -4.85
C LEU A 75 4.37 -10.74 -5.23
N GLU A 76 4.66 -10.99 -6.50
CA GLU A 76 5.27 -12.27 -6.91
C GLU A 76 6.60 -12.51 -6.22
N ARG A 77 7.45 -11.48 -6.08
CA ARG A 77 8.73 -11.61 -5.37
C ARG A 77 8.53 -11.93 -3.90
N SER A 78 7.58 -11.28 -3.23
CA SER A 78 7.29 -11.55 -1.82
C SER A 78 6.73 -12.97 -1.64
N LEU A 79 5.87 -13.44 -2.54
CA LEU A 79 5.32 -14.80 -2.50
C LEU A 79 6.38 -15.87 -2.78
N ALA A 80 7.26 -15.64 -3.75
CA ALA A 80 8.40 -16.53 -4.02
C ALA A 80 9.33 -16.61 -2.82
N PHE A 81 9.70 -15.45 -2.25
CA PHE A 81 10.51 -15.39 -1.04
C PHE A 81 9.86 -16.16 0.11
N ALA A 82 8.58 -15.95 0.38
CA ALA A 82 7.90 -16.65 1.47
C ALA A 82 7.75 -18.16 1.25
N ALA A 83 7.79 -18.65 0.01
CA ALA A 83 7.79 -20.08 -0.28
C ALA A 83 9.10 -20.76 0.15
N ASP A 84 10.23 -20.04 0.10
CA ASP A 84 11.56 -20.55 0.45
C ASP A 84 11.74 -20.78 1.97
N PHE A 85 10.89 -20.17 2.81
CA PHE A 85 10.94 -20.26 4.28
C PHE A 85 9.75 -21.01 4.89
N ARG A 86 9.04 -21.82 4.09
CA ARG A 86 8.03 -22.75 4.62
C ARG A 86 8.72 -24.01 5.14
N ASP A 87 8.98 -24.03 6.44
CA ASP A 87 9.20 -25.26 7.23
C ASP A 87 7.88 -26.04 7.41
#